data_AF-A0A970XFC4-F1
#
_entry.id   AF-A0A970XFC4-F1
#
_cell.length_a   1.000
_cell.length_b   1.000
_cell.length_c   1.000
_cell.angle_alpha   90.00
_cell.angle_beta   90.00
_cell.angle_gamma   90.00
#
_symmetry.space_group_name_H-M   'P 1'
#
loop_
_entity.id
_entity.type
_entity.pdbx_description
1 polymer ?
#
loop_
_entity_poly.entity_id
_entity_poly.type
_entity_poly.pdbx_seq_one_letter_code
_entity_poly.pdbx_strand_id
1 'polypeptide(L)'
;MMRALLKDGGRMLCSDFHPLNKIMNVLGFWGREERPAEITVPDYFDSGIKEVEMAHAQFYDEEKRSSFPKCLIRGHTLSDIINAALSAGFRITGFDEHPAWTNPKLPGEFTLIAEKHGKL
;
A
#
# COMPACT_ATOMS: atom_id res chain seq x y z
N MET A 1 2.96 17.70 -4.02
CA MET A 1 4.35 17.67 -3.49
C MET A 1 5.30 16.94 -4.45
N MET A 2 5.09 15.66 -4.78
CA MET A 2 5.98 14.90 -5.70
C MET A 2 6.15 15.53 -7.10
N ARG A 3 5.05 15.96 -7.74
CA ARG A 3 5.12 16.59 -9.07
C ARG A 3 5.99 17.84 -9.12
N ALA A 4 6.07 18.60 -8.02
CA ALA A 4 6.85 19.83 -7.96
C ALA A 4 8.37 19.57 -7.93
N LEU A 5 8.78 18.36 -7.52
CA LEU A 5 10.18 17.93 -7.49
C LEU A 5 10.71 17.52 -8.87
N LEU A 6 9.81 17.33 -9.84
CA LEU A 6 10.18 16.87 -11.18
C LEU A 6 10.30 18.05 -12.16
N LYS A 7 11.32 17.99 -13.00
CA LYS A 7 11.38 18.78 -14.23
C LYS A 7 10.30 18.32 -15.21
N ASP A 8 9.99 19.14 -16.20
CA ASP A 8 9.06 18.75 -17.26
C ASP A 8 9.63 17.57 -18.06
N GLY A 9 8.79 16.58 -18.35
CA GLY A 9 9.18 15.26 -18.85
C GLY A 9 9.75 14.31 -17.77
N GLY A 10 9.86 14.76 -16.52
CA GLY A 10 10.29 13.92 -15.40
C GLY A 10 9.26 12.85 -15.05
N ARG A 11 9.74 11.71 -14.55
CA ARG A 11 8.92 10.52 -14.24
C ARG A 11 8.90 10.25 -12.74
N MET A 12 7.74 9.83 -12.25
CA MET A 12 7.53 9.23 -10.94
C MET A 12 7.25 7.74 -11.16
N LEU A 13 7.97 6.89 -10.41
CA LEU A 13 7.64 5.48 -10.26
C LEU A 13 7.16 5.27 -8.83
N CYS A 14 5.97 4.70 -8.69
CA CYS A 14 5.42 4.28 -7.40
C CYS A 14 5.29 2.75 -7.45
N SER A 15 6.14 2.07 -6.69
CA SER A 15 6.12 0.61 -6.54
C SER A 15 5.82 0.29 -5.09
N ASP A 16 4.74 -0.45 -4.85
CA ASP A 16 4.28 -0.76 -3.49
C ASP A 16 3.48 -2.07 -3.47
N PHE A 17 3.14 -2.55 -2.28
CA PHE A 17 2.28 -3.71 -2.09
C PHE A 17 0.86 -3.43 -2.58
N HIS A 18 0.27 -4.43 -3.21
CA HIS A 18 -1.08 -4.33 -3.74
C HIS A 18 -2.09 -4.15 -2.58
N PRO A 19 -3.02 -3.18 -2.65
CA PRO A 19 -4.02 -2.94 -1.60
C PRO A 19 -4.90 -4.15 -1.24
N LEU A 20 -4.98 -5.15 -2.12
CA LEU A 20 -5.67 -6.42 -1.84
C LEU A 20 -5.08 -7.16 -0.63
N ASN A 21 -3.80 -6.92 -0.31
CA ASN A 21 -3.16 -7.41 0.92
C ASN A 21 -3.85 -6.96 2.21
N LYS A 22 -4.70 -5.92 2.14
CA LYS A 22 -5.51 -5.43 3.26
C LYS A 22 -6.63 -6.40 3.62
N ILE A 23 -7.12 -7.18 2.67
CA ILE A 23 -8.31 -8.03 2.87
C ILE A 23 -8.02 -9.51 2.71
N MET A 24 -6.95 -9.84 1.99
CA MET A 24 -6.42 -11.19 1.88
C MET A 24 -4.96 -11.14 2.30
N ASN A 25 -4.50 -12.05 3.15
CA ASN A 25 -3.08 -12.16 3.53
C ASN A 25 -2.22 -12.70 2.35
N VAL A 26 -2.32 -12.06 1.18
CA VAL A 26 -1.76 -12.54 -0.09
C VAL A 26 -0.24 -12.66 0.01
N LEU A 27 0.43 -11.82 0.78
CA LEU A 27 1.88 -11.86 0.94
C LEU A 27 2.37 -12.62 2.19
N GLY A 28 1.47 -13.14 3.01
CA GLY A 28 1.84 -13.89 4.23
C GLY A 28 2.29 -13.01 5.41
N PHE A 29 2.11 -11.69 5.34
CA PHE A 29 2.57 -10.75 6.36
C PHE A 29 1.76 -10.72 7.66
N TRP A 30 0.59 -11.34 7.70
CA TRP A 30 -0.34 -11.14 8.82
C TRP A 30 0.02 -11.87 10.12
N GLY A 31 1.14 -12.60 10.17
CA GLY A 31 1.66 -13.21 11.39
C GLY A 31 0.75 -14.30 11.97
N ARG A 32 1.21 -15.57 11.89
CA ARG A 32 0.50 -16.83 12.20
C ARG A 32 -0.64 -17.19 11.24
N GLU A 33 -0.60 -18.44 10.78
CA GLU A 33 -1.55 -19.07 9.85
C GLU A 33 -3.01 -19.07 10.32
N GLU A 34 -3.26 -18.67 11.57
CA GLU A 34 -4.56 -18.73 12.21
C GLU A 34 -4.92 -17.37 12.80
N ARG A 35 -5.43 -16.48 11.95
CA ARG A 35 -6.48 -15.58 12.44
C ARG A 35 -7.77 -16.40 12.44
N PRO A 36 -8.44 -16.60 13.59
CA PRO A 36 -9.72 -17.29 13.63
C PRO A 36 -10.65 -16.74 12.52
N ALA A 37 -11.42 -17.61 11.87
CA ALA A 37 -12.33 -17.24 10.78
C ALA A 37 -13.36 -16.16 11.15
N GLU A 38 -13.49 -15.85 12.45
CA GLU A 38 -14.30 -14.77 13.01
C GLU A 38 -13.63 -13.39 12.99
N ILE A 39 -12.33 -13.30 12.68
CA ILE A 39 -11.67 -12.01 12.43
C ILE A 39 -12.17 -11.51 11.07
N THR A 40 -13.12 -10.59 11.13
CA THR A 40 -13.64 -9.78 10.03
C THR A 40 -12.53 -9.51 9.02
N VAL A 41 -12.72 -10.00 7.79
CA VAL A 41 -12.00 -9.52 6.61
C VAL A 41 -12.00 -8.00 6.70
N PRO A 42 -10.82 -7.34 6.82
CA PRO A 42 -10.78 -5.90 6.94
C PRO A 42 -11.54 -5.28 5.77
N ASP A 43 -12.31 -4.24 6.03
CA ASP A 43 -13.06 -3.57 4.97
C ASP A 43 -12.07 -2.88 4.02
N TYR A 44 -12.08 -3.28 2.74
CA TYR A 44 -11.23 -2.71 1.70
C TYR A 44 -11.45 -1.19 1.56
N PHE A 45 -12.70 -0.74 1.69
CA PHE A 45 -13.12 0.65 1.51
C PHE A 45 -13.02 1.49 2.79
N ASP A 46 -12.71 0.87 3.92
CA ASP A 46 -12.49 1.60 5.17
C ASP A 46 -11.26 2.51 5.05
N SER A 47 -11.53 3.81 5.10
CA SER A 47 -10.56 4.90 4.97
C SER A 47 -10.34 5.66 6.28
N GLY A 48 -10.83 5.10 7.40
CA GLY A 48 -10.58 5.62 8.74
C GLY A 48 -9.10 5.55 9.13
N ILE A 49 -8.67 6.53 9.91
CA ILE A 49 -7.35 6.52 10.54
C ILE A 49 -7.41 5.60 11.75
N LYS A 50 -6.45 4.67 11.85
CA LYS A 50 -6.37 3.67 12.92
C LYS A 50 -5.03 3.78 13.62
N GLU A 51 -5.05 3.69 14.94
CA GLU A 51 -3.83 3.50 15.73
C GLU A 51 -3.47 2.01 15.75
N VAL A 52 -2.27 1.67 15.31
CA VAL A 52 -1.76 0.30 15.20
C VAL A 52 -0.33 0.21 15.72
N GLU A 53 0.15 -1.01 15.95
CA GLU A 53 1.55 -1.25 16.23
C GLU A 53 2.43 -1.04 14.99
N MET A 54 3.71 -0.77 15.21
CA MET A 54 4.69 -0.76 14.13
C MET A 54 4.72 -2.12 13.42
N ALA A 55 4.80 -2.13 12.10
CA ALA A 55 4.75 -3.36 11.30
C ALA A 55 5.80 -4.41 11.70
N HIS A 56 6.97 -3.97 12.19
CA HIS A 56 8.03 -4.84 12.67
C HIS A 56 7.84 -5.31 14.12
N ALA A 57 6.95 -4.68 14.90
CA ALA A 57 6.81 -4.94 16.34
C ALA A 57 6.41 -6.39 16.63
N GLN A 58 5.61 -6.99 15.74
CA GLN A 58 5.18 -8.40 15.80
C GLN A 58 6.33 -9.42 15.78
N PHE A 59 7.54 -9.02 15.37
CA PHE A 59 8.72 -9.91 15.33
C PHE A 59 9.55 -9.89 16.61
N TYR A 60 9.11 -9.17 17.65
CA TYR A 60 9.78 -9.07 18.94
C TYR A 60 8.92 -9.71 20.05
N ASP A 61 9.58 -10.06 21.16
CA ASP A 61 8.89 -10.49 22.39
C ASP A 61 8.02 -9.37 22.97
N GLU A 62 7.13 -9.72 23.90
CA GLU A 62 6.13 -8.81 24.45
C GLU A 62 6.76 -7.61 25.18
N GLU A 63 7.88 -7.82 25.87
CA GLU A 63 8.60 -6.78 26.61
C GLU A 63 9.10 -5.70 25.64
N LYS A 64 9.79 -6.11 24.58
CA LYS A 64 10.31 -5.19 23.57
C LYS A 64 9.20 -4.64 22.67
N ARG A 65 8.21 -5.45 22.30
CA ARG A 65 7.04 -5.03 21.50
C ARG A 65 6.28 -3.90 22.17
N SER A 66 6.02 -4.02 23.48
CA SER A 66 5.31 -3.01 24.28
C SER A 66 6.09 -1.69 24.43
N SER A 67 7.40 -1.71 24.20
CA SER A 67 8.24 -0.50 24.27
C SER A 67 8.16 0.38 23.02
N PHE A 68 7.67 -0.16 21.89
CA PHE A 68 7.61 0.60 20.64
C PHE A 68 6.43 1.58 20.61
N PRO A 69 6.60 2.77 20.02
CA PRO A 69 5.49 3.68 19.82
C PRO A 69 4.49 3.06 18.84
N LYS A 70 3.21 3.40 19.01
CA LYS A 70 2.18 3.10 18.01
C LYS A 70 2.27 4.08 16.84
N CYS A 71 1.68 3.71 15.70
CA CYS A 71 1.57 4.57 14.54
C CYS A 71 0.11 4.72 14.08
N LEU A 72 -0.15 5.79 13.34
CA LEU A 72 -1.43 6.01 12.69
C LEU A 72 -1.34 5.54 11.24
N ILE A 73 -2.28 4.69 10.82
CA ILE A 73 -2.38 4.22 9.45
C ILE A 73 -3.76 4.52 8.86
N ARG A 74 -3.80 4.65 7.54
CA ARG A 74 -5.02 4.69 6.74
C ARG A 74 -4.84 3.77 5.53
N GLY A 75 -5.85 2.95 5.24
CA GLY A 75 -5.87 2.15 4.04
C GLY A 75 -6.22 2.99 2.80
N HIS A 76 -5.63 2.63 1.66
CA HIS A 76 -5.97 3.19 0.36
C HIS A 76 -6.42 2.08 -0.57
N THR A 77 -7.49 2.32 -1.32
CA THR A 77 -7.85 1.46 -2.45
C THR A 77 -6.93 1.73 -3.63
N LEU A 78 -6.90 0.81 -4.60
CA LEU A 78 -6.16 1.05 -5.83
C LEU A 78 -6.68 2.30 -6.58
N SER A 79 -8.00 2.53 -6.55
CA SER A 79 -8.60 3.74 -7.12
C SER A 79 -8.12 5.01 -6.41
N ASP A 80 -7.93 4.99 -5.09
CA ASP A 80 -7.39 6.15 -4.36
C ASP A 80 -5.97 6.49 -4.84
N ILE A 81 -5.12 5.48 -5.03
CA ILE A 81 -3.73 5.64 -5.46
C ILE A 81 -3.67 6.23 -6.88
N ILE A 82 -4.41 5.63 -7.82
CA ILE A 82 -4.47 6.09 -9.23
C ILE A 82 -5.03 7.51 -9.30
N ASN A 83 -6.15 7.78 -8.61
CA ASN A 83 -6.78 9.10 -8.64
C ASN A 83 -5.93 10.16 -7.93
N ALA A 84 -5.15 9.80 -6.90
CA ALA A 84 -4.21 10.72 -6.27
C ALA A 84 -3.10 11.15 -7.24
N ALA A 85 -2.56 10.24 -8.05
CA ALA A 85 -1.59 10.57 -9.08
C ALA A 85 -2.17 11.51 -10.16
N LEU A 86 -3.37 11.18 -10.66
CA LEU A 86 -4.09 12.02 -11.64
C LEU A 86 -4.38 13.42 -11.08
N SER A 87 -4.93 13.50 -9.86
CA SER A 87 -5.28 14.76 -9.19
C SER A 87 -4.05 15.61 -8.87
N ALA A 88 -2.90 14.98 -8.66
CA ALA A 88 -1.63 15.67 -8.51
C ALA A 88 -1.11 16.28 -9.82
N GLY A 89 -1.78 16.06 -10.96
CA GLY A 89 -1.44 16.61 -12.27
C GLY A 89 -0.43 15.77 -13.05
N PHE A 90 -0.28 14.49 -12.70
CA PHE A 90 0.51 13.56 -13.49
C PHE A 90 -0.30 12.97 -14.63
N ARG A 91 0.37 12.67 -15.74
CA ARG A 91 -0.15 11.75 -16.76
C ARG A 91 0.32 10.35 -16.41
N ILE A 92 -0.59 9.44 -16.11
CA ILE A 92 -0.24 8.02 -15.92
C ILE A 92 0.09 7.43 -17.29
N THR A 93 1.24 6.77 -17.40
CA THR A 93 1.73 6.15 -18.64
C THR A 93 1.97 4.66 -18.52
N GLY A 94 1.91 4.11 -17.30
CA GLY A 94 1.96 2.67 -17.05
C GLY A 94 1.35 2.34 -15.70
N PHE A 95 0.70 1.19 -15.62
CA PHE A 95 0.23 0.60 -14.39
C PHE A 95 0.25 -0.91 -14.56
N ASP A 96 1.17 -1.56 -13.85
CA ASP A 96 1.41 -2.99 -13.92
C ASP A 96 1.20 -3.62 -12.54
N GLU A 97 0.50 -4.74 -12.47
CA GLU A 97 0.38 -5.56 -11.27
C GLU A 97 1.35 -6.74 -11.37
N HIS A 98 1.97 -7.08 -10.23
CA HIS A 98 2.92 -8.18 -10.13
C HIS A 98 2.34 -9.29 -9.26
N PRO A 99 2.52 -10.57 -9.65
CA PRO A 99 2.05 -11.70 -8.86
C PRO A 99 2.67 -11.73 -7.46
N ALA A 100 1.92 -12.21 -6.48
CA ALA A 100 2.43 -12.44 -5.14
C ALA A 100 3.40 -13.63 -5.10
N TRP A 101 4.41 -13.54 -4.24
CA TRP A 101 5.39 -14.62 -4.06
C TRP A 101 4.81 -15.88 -3.39
N THR A 102 3.70 -15.77 -2.65
CA THR A 102 3.05 -16.94 -2.02
C THR A 102 2.08 -17.64 -2.98
N ASN A 103 1.45 -16.88 -3.88
CA ASN A 103 0.42 -17.37 -4.80
C ASN A 103 0.43 -16.52 -6.08
N PRO A 104 1.01 -17.02 -7.18
CA PRO A 104 1.15 -16.26 -8.42
C PRO A 104 -0.19 -15.99 -9.14
N LYS A 105 -1.32 -16.51 -8.63
CA LYS A 105 -2.66 -16.22 -9.16
C LYS A 105 -3.27 -14.95 -8.55
N LEU A 106 -2.61 -14.33 -7.57
CA LEU A 106 -3.10 -13.15 -6.86
C LEU A 106 -2.10 -11.99 -7.01
N PRO A 107 -2.57 -10.73 -7.05
CA PRO A 107 -1.68 -9.58 -7.10
C PRO A 107 -0.99 -9.38 -5.75
N GLY A 108 0.33 -9.30 -5.78
CA GLY A 108 1.17 -9.03 -4.61
C GLY A 108 1.57 -7.58 -4.53
N GLU A 109 2.01 -7.01 -5.65
CA GLU A 109 2.58 -5.67 -5.76
C GLU A 109 2.03 -4.97 -7.01
N PHE A 110 2.25 -3.67 -7.12
CA PHE A 110 1.99 -2.92 -8.33
C PHE A 110 3.12 -1.92 -8.62
N THR A 111 3.22 -1.49 -9.86
CA THR A 111 4.07 -0.38 -10.30
C THR A 111 3.24 0.61 -11.11
N LEU A 112 3.14 1.85 -10.64
CA LEU A 112 2.55 2.98 -11.35
C LEU A 112 3.65 3.88 -11.89
N ILE A 113 3.62 4.14 -13.20
CA ILE A 113 4.51 5.07 -13.90
C ILE A 113 3.70 6.30 -14.28
N ALA A 114 4.17 7.48 -13.87
CA ALA A 114 3.52 8.74 -14.19
C ALA A 114 4.52 9.82 -14.59
N GLU A 115 4.11 10.71 -15.48
CA GLU A 115 4.96 11.74 -16.06
C GLU A 115 4.44 13.14 -15.74
N LYS A 116 5.36 14.05 -15.44
CA LYS A 116 5.06 15.48 -15.43
C LYS A 116 5.10 15.99 -16.86
N HIS A 117 3.92 16.21 -17.45
CA HIS A 117 3.83 17.01 -18.67
C HIS A 117 3.96 18.49 -18.33
N GLY A 118 4.68 19.23 -19.18
CA GLY A 118 4.76 20.70 -19.10
C GLY A 118 3.37 21.32 -19.22
N LYS A 119 3.23 22.59 -18.83
CA LYS A 119 1.95 23.30 -19.05
C LYS A 119 1.63 23.29 -20.55
N LEU A 120 0.41 22.87 -20.90
CA LEU A 120 -0.20 23.17 -22.20
C LEU A 120 -0.22 24.69 -22.43
#